data_AF-R5L6K9-F1
#
_entry.id   AF-R5L6K9-F1
#
_cell.length_a   1.000
_cell.length_b   1.000
_cell.length_c   1.000
_cell.angle_alpha   90.00
_cell.angle_beta   90.00
_cell.angle_gamma   90.00
#
_symmetry.space_group_name_H-M   'P 1'
#
loop_
_entity.id
_entity.type
_entity.pdbx_description
1 polymer ?
#
loop_
_entity_poly.entity_id
_entity_poly.type
_entity_poly.pdbx_seq_one_letter_code
_entity_poly.pdbx_strand_id
1 'polypeptide(L)'
;MTGLPGERGAVFYPFGAELDCAGRYLLIKLTAAQEEISLDFITSERCAVARNPYADESGAPRDIRWEYSTSAGFAPCEVRRDLTHGMSFSGRLTLGCGDIGEYSEGLPENGVWLRACIEYAGCEDMPLLSGIYTNALALTQKTRGCVCTETRLNGGFAEADDVLAARGEHVVMLRDEHGWYDVPEPEFTVEGSRVRFGLSQYAAVDDGAVNVRIISYSKEFSGKMCFSSDGLPCQEFPFDPDGTVLTGDLRIMVRDRADSEFPRWNEYTFTEDLALAGEFDRAFSFDEKRRRIVFGDNENGEAPPVGTDNILVISCSLTKGAAGNLAAGNLHEITGAEVSCAVEQPLSCCGGRFRETTSAALRRFRAELSDCQRAVSAEDFRKAALRTPGLRVADVRAIPFFDPGDPYAPAERLCNTVTLAVLPYSRGEFPEPDERFLAAVRAHMERCRLLTVELKTSAPAYVRVNISAELACGSGEVGRVIENAEKKLHEMFSVYGADGRSRFGEPIRESTVIAGLCSVDGVLAVKRLRMNIDRPDCKKTSAGISIPPHAIACCGKVELISSGN
;
A
#
# COMPACT_ATOMS: atom_id res chain seq x y z
N MET A 1 -17.70 -10.40 18.18
CA MET A 1 -16.51 -10.93 17.47
C MET A 1 -16.79 -12.35 17.03
N THR A 2 -17.32 -12.50 15.83
CA THR A 2 -17.15 -13.70 15.02
C THR A 2 -16.80 -13.17 13.64
N GLY A 3 -15.51 -13.22 13.30
CA GLY A 3 -15.21 -13.51 11.90
C GLY A 3 -16.02 -14.75 11.53
N LEU A 4 -16.42 -14.91 10.27
CA LEU A 4 -16.83 -16.22 9.79
C LEU A 4 -15.91 -17.28 10.43
N PRO A 5 -16.43 -18.38 11.01
CA PRO A 5 -15.63 -19.45 11.59
C PRO A 5 -14.92 -20.21 10.44
N GLY A 6 -14.18 -19.48 9.63
CA GLY A 6 -13.44 -19.90 8.48
C GLY A 6 -11.99 -19.98 8.91
N GLU A 7 -11.42 -21.15 8.71
CA GLU A 7 -9.99 -21.43 8.74
C GLU A 7 -9.17 -20.24 8.21
N ARG A 8 -8.01 -19.96 8.82
CA ARG A 8 -7.08 -18.92 8.33
C ARG A 8 -6.91 -19.07 6.81
N GLY A 9 -7.32 -18.04 6.05
CA GLY A 9 -7.29 -18.03 4.58
C GLY A 9 -8.65 -18.18 3.89
N ALA A 10 -9.73 -18.37 4.65
CA ALA A 10 -11.09 -18.23 4.13
C ALA A 10 -11.32 -16.81 3.63
N VAL A 11 -11.96 -16.69 2.47
CA VAL A 11 -12.31 -15.41 1.84
C VAL A 11 -13.77 -15.41 1.45
N PHE A 12 -14.40 -14.24 1.49
CA PHE A 12 -15.83 -14.10 1.18
C PHE A 12 -16.14 -12.75 0.54
N TYR A 13 -17.20 -12.71 -0.27
CA TYR A 13 -17.75 -11.47 -0.80
C TYR A 13 -18.87 -10.99 0.13
N PRO A 14 -18.70 -9.87 0.85
CA PRO A 14 -19.70 -9.38 1.81
C PRO A 14 -21.05 -9.04 1.15
N PHE A 15 -21.04 -8.78 -0.17
CA PHE A 15 -22.23 -8.42 -0.95
C PHE A 15 -22.48 -9.38 -2.13
N GLY A 16 -21.87 -10.57 -2.11
CA GLY A 16 -21.84 -11.49 -3.24
C GLY A 16 -20.81 -11.11 -4.32
N ALA A 17 -20.52 -12.05 -5.23
CA ALA A 17 -19.43 -11.91 -6.20
C ALA A 17 -19.78 -11.03 -7.42
N GLU A 18 -21.07 -10.85 -7.69
CA GLU A 18 -21.59 -10.12 -8.85
C GLU A 18 -21.87 -8.66 -8.50
N LEU A 19 -21.86 -7.79 -9.52
CA LEU A 19 -22.19 -6.38 -9.37
C LEU A 19 -23.66 -6.12 -9.01
N ASP A 20 -24.56 -7.07 -9.33
CA ASP A 20 -25.93 -7.02 -8.83
C ASP A 20 -25.98 -7.35 -7.34
N CYS A 21 -26.09 -6.29 -6.56
CA CYS A 21 -26.14 -6.32 -5.11
C CYS A 21 -27.54 -5.99 -4.56
N ALA A 22 -28.59 -6.01 -5.39
CA ALA A 22 -29.94 -5.69 -4.94
C ALA A 22 -30.37 -6.60 -3.77
N GLY A 23 -30.71 -5.98 -2.63
CA GLY A 23 -31.11 -6.69 -1.41
C GLY A 23 -29.98 -7.44 -0.69
N ARG A 24 -28.72 -7.29 -1.10
CA ARG A 24 -27.56 -7.88 -0.42
C ARG A 24 -26.93 -6.87 0.53
N TYR A 25 -26.63 -7.31 1.75
CA TYR A 25 -26.05 -6.47 2.80
C TYR A 25 -25.11 -7.29 3.67
N LEU A 26 -24.15 -6.61 4.29
CA LEU A 26 -23.26 -7.18 5.30
C LEU A 26 -23.82 -6.84 6.68
N LEU A 27 -24.11 -7.85 7.50
CA LEU A 27 -24.48 -7.69 8.90
C LEU A 27 -23.31 -8.02 9.81
N ILE A 28 -23.06 -7.15 10.79
CA ILE A 28 -22.02 -7.36 11.82
C ILE A 28 -22.67 -7.22 13.19
N LYS A 29 -22.68 -8.29 13.98
CA LYS A 29 -23.15 -8.25 15.37
C LYS A 29 -22.06 -7.71 16.29
N LEU A 30 -22.41 -6.71 17.08
CA LEU A 30 -21.55 -6.13 18.11
C LEU A 30 -21.84 -6.76 19.47
N THR A 31 -20.83 -6.78 20.33
CA THR A 31 -20.94 -7.29 21.70
C THR A 31 -21.41 -6.23 22.69
N ALA A 32 -21.26 -4.94 22.34
CA ALA A 32 -21.68 -3.81 23.17
C ALA A 32 -22.00 -2.59 22.30
N ALA A 33 -22.87 -1.73 22.82
CA ALA A 33 -23.17 -0.41 22.30
C ALA A 33 -21.98 0.54 22.48
N GLN A 34 -21.62 1.30 21.44
CA GLN A 34 -20.57 2.31 21.47
C GLN A 34 -20.97 3.50 20.58
N GLU A 35 -20.65 4.72 21.00
CA GLU A 35 -20.86 5.94 20.19
C GLU A 35 -19.92 6.00 18.98
N GLU A 36 -18.73 5.40 19.10
CA GLU A 36 -17.77 5.30 18.01
C GLU A 36 -17.32 3.85 17.87
N ILE A 37 -17.36 3.34 16.64
CA ILE A 37 -16.98 1.98 16.32
C ILE A 37 -15.86 2.02 15.28
N SER A 38 -14.75 1.34 15.59
CA SER A 38 -13.63 1.15 14.67
C SER A 38 -13.53 -0.31 14.23
N LEU A 39 -13.54 -0.53 12.92
CA LEU A 39 -13.43 -1.83 12.28
C LEU A 39 -12.22 -1.85 11.35
N ASP A 40 -11.36 -2.85 11.51
CA ASP A 40 -10.23 -3.11 10.62
C ASP A 40 -10.63 -4.19 9.60
N PHE A 41 -10.78 -3.79 8.35
CA PHE A 41 -11.11 -4.68 7.24
C PHE A 41 -9.83 -5.21 6.62
N ILE A 42 -9.77 -6.53 6.42
CA ILE A 42 -8.67 -7.17 5.70
C ILE A 42 -9.19 -7.67 4.35
N THR A 43 -8.70 -7.06 3.28
CA THR A 43 -8.98 -7.43 1.90
C THR A 43 -8.00 -8.49 1.40
N SER A 44 -8.46 -9.34 0.48
CA SER A 44 -7.65 -10.35 -0.19
C SER A 44 -7.55 -10.03 -1.68
N GLU A 45 -6.34 -9.73 -2.16
CA GLU A 45 -6.09 -9.53 -3.59
C GLU A 45 -5.89 -10.86 -4.33
N ARG A 46 -6.96 -11.36 -4.97
CA ARG A 46 -6.90 -12.50 -5.91
C ARG A 46 -7.27 -12.06 -7.32
N CYS A 47 -6.58 -11.03 -7.81
CA CYS A 47 -6.79 -10.46 -9.14
C CYS A 47 -5.48 -10.51 -9.92
N ALA A 48 -5.55 -10.75 -11.23
CA ALA A 48 -4.36 -10.77 -12.09
C ALA A 48 -3.74 -9.36 -12.24
N VAL A 49 -4.58 -8.32 -12.18
CA VAL A 49 -4.17 -6.92 -12.19
C VAL A 49 -4.29 -6.37 -10.77
N ALA A 50 -3.17 -5.94 -10.20
CA ALA A 50 -3.13 -5.32 -8.86
C ALA A 50 -3.82 -3.96 -8.86
N ARG A 51 -4.40 -3.56 -7.72
CA ARG A 51 -4.97 -2.21 -7.57
C ARG A 51 -3.83 -1.21 -7.35
N ASN A 52 -3.89 -0.09 -8.05
CA ASN A 52 -2.95 1.00 -7.79
C ASN A 52 -3.20 1.59 -6.39
N PRO A 53 -2.15 1.95 -5.62
CA PRO A 53 -2.33 2.61 -4.33
C PRO A 53 -3.10 3.92 -4.52
N TYR A 54 -3.91 4.29 -3.53
CA TYR A 54 -4.54 5.61 -3.49
C TYR A 54 -3.48 6.68 -3.20
N ALA A 55 -3.67 7.87 -3.76
CA ALA A 55 -2.75 9.00 -3.55
C ALA A 55 -3.00 9.71 -2.21
N ASP A 56 -4.22 9.64 -1.70
CA ASP A 56 -4.71 10.24 -0.46
C ASP A 56 -5.88 9.41 0.09
N GLU A 57 -6.50 9.83 1.19
CA GLU A 57 -7.64 9.14 1.82
C GLU A 57 -8.98 9.34 1.06
N SER A 58 -8.97 10.00 -0.10
CA SER A 58 -10.18 10.30 -0.88
C SER A 58 -10.42 9.32 -2.02
N GLY A 59 -11.68 9.26 -2.44
CA GLY A 59 -12.12 8.44 -3.56
C GLY A 59 -12.37 6.97 -3.18
N ALA A 60 -13.50 6.45 -3.60
CA ALA A 60 -13.86 5.04 -3.51
C ALA A 60 -14.53 4.64 -4.82
N PRO A 61 -14.34 3.40 -5.30
CA PRO A 61 -14.99 2.93 -6.52
C PRO A 61 -16.47 2.63 -6.30
N ARG A 62 -16.91 2.60 -5.03
CA ARG A 62 -18.26 2.22 -4.61
C ARG A 62 -18.70 3.03 -3.40
N ASP A 63 -20.00 3.24 -3.27
CA ASP A 63 -20.61 3.92 -2.13
C ASP A 63 -21.30 2.88 -1.24
N ILE A 64 -20.92 2.87 0.03
CA ILE A 64 -21.47 1.96 1.04
C ILE A 64 -22.16 2.81 2.11
N ARG A 65 -23.48 2.66 2.23
CA ARG A 65 -24.23 3.23 3.35
C ARG A 65 -24.11 2.31 4.55
N TRP A 66 -23.67 2.89 5.65
CA TRP A 66 -23.59 2.22 6.94
C TRP A 66 -24.78 2.59 7.80
N GLU A 67 -25.34 1.61 8.50
CA GLU A 67 -26.48 1.76 9.38
C GLU A 67 -26.23 0.99 10.69
N TYR A 68 -26.71 1.53 11.81
CA TYR A 68 -26.69 0.88 13.12
C TYR A 68 -28.11 0.55 13.58
N SER A 69 -28.27 -0.49 14.39
CA SER A 69 -29.56 -0.89 14.94
C SER A 69 -30.01 0.03 16.07
N THR A 70 -31.31 0.31 16.11
CA THR A 70 -32.03 0.96 17.20
C THR A 70 -33.22 0.08 17.58
N SER A 71 -33.90 0.38 18.69
CA SER A 71 -35.12 -0.33 19.10
C SER A 71 -36.27 -0.23 18.07
N ALA A 72 -36.23 0.77 17.17
CA ALA A 72 -37.24 1.00 16.14
C ALA A 72 -36.82 0.57 14.72
N GLY A 73 -35.59 0.06 14.54
CA GLY A 73 -35.05 -0.30 13.22
C GLY A 73 -33.64 0.25 12.98
N PHE A 74 -33.21 0.26 11.72
CA PHE A 74 -31.88 0.74 11.34
C PHE A 74 -31.86 2.25 11.09
N ALA A 75 -30.82 2.93 11.60
CA ALA A 75 -30.54 4.34 11.38
C ALA A 75 -29.15 4.53 10.75
N PRO A 76 -28.91 5.58 9.95
CA PRO A 76 -27.63 5.77 9.27
C PRO A 76 -26.48 6.10 10.24
N CYS A 77 -25.30 5.52 10.01
CA CYS A 77 -24.06 5.89 10.67
C CYS A 77 -23.42 7.12 10.01
N GLU A 78 -22.67 7.90 10.78
CA GLU A 78 -21.73 8.88 10.26
C GLU A 78 -20.40 8.18 9.94
N VAL A 79 -19.94 8.24 8.68
CA VAL A 79 -18.59 7.75 8.34
C VAL A 79 -17.58 8.84 8.69
N ARG A 80 -16.93 8.71 9.85
CA ARG A 80 -15.94 9.68 10.34
C ARG A 80 -14.61 9.57 9.61
N ARG A 81 -14.18 8.35 9.28
CA ARG A 81 -12.96 8.08 8.52
C ARG A 81 -13.03 6.71 7.86
N ASP A 82 -12.64 6.61 6.59
CA ASP A 82 -12.57 5.35 5.85
C ASP A 82 -11.22 5.20 5.13
N LEU A 83 -10.30 4.43 5.73
CA LEU A 83 -9.02 4.06 5.11
C LEU A 83 -9.13 2.82 4.20
N THR A 84 -10.34 2.26 4.06
CA THR A 84 -10.59 1.08 3.22
C THR A 84 -10.96 1.45 1.79
N HIS A 85 -11.34 2.71 1.54
CA HIS A 85 -11.83 3.19 0.25
C HIS A 85 -13.00 2.35 -0.27
N GLY A 86 -14.04 2.19 0.55
CA GLY A 86 -15.18 1.32 0.24
C GLY A 86 -14.78 -0.17 0.18
N MET A 87 -14.01 -0.64 1.16
CA MET A 87 -13.50 -2.02 1.26
C MET A 87 -12.60 -2.46 0.09
N SER A 88 -11.97 -1.51 -0.60
CA SER A 88 -11.08 -1.76 -1.74
C SER A 88 -9.63 -2.05 -1.32
N PHE A 89 -9.23 -1.59 -0.12
CA PHE A 89 -7.96 -1.89 0.54
C PHE A 89 -8.19 -2.34 1.99
N SER A 90 -7.19 -3.07 2.51
CA SER A 90 -7.12 -3.36 3.92
C SER A 90 -6.86 -2.07 4.69
N GLY A 91 -7.69 -1.78 5.70
CA GLY A 91 -7.63 -0.52 6.41
C GLY A 91 -8.68 -0.41 7.51
N ARG A 92 -8.65 0.72 8.22
CA ARG A 92 -9.59 1.04 9.28
C ARG A 92 -10.76 1.89 8.79
N LEU A 93 -11.96 1.50 9.17
CA LEU A 93 -13.17 2.29 9.07
C LEU A 93 -13.60 2.72 10.48
N THR A 94 -13.88 4.01 10.67
CA THR A 94 -14.40 4.58 11.92
C THR A 94 -15.77 5.19 11.68
N LEU A 95 -16.75 4.71 12.43
CA LEU A 95 -18.16 5.08 12.34
C LEU A 95 -18.61 5.78 13.63
N GLY A 96 -19.31 6.91 13.48
CA GLY A 96 -20.09 7.53 14.53
C GLY A 96 -21.51 6.97 14.56
N CYS A 97 -21.96 6.58 15.74
CA CYS A 97 -23.29 6.04 16.00
C CYS A 97 -24.00 6.87 17.07
N GLY A 98 -25.32 6.98 16.96
CA GLY A 98 -26.17 7.60 17.96
C GLY A 98 -26.63 6.59 19.03
N ASP A 99 -27.93 6.63 19.34
CA ASP A 99 -28.55 5.73 20.33
C ASP A 99 -28.68 4.29 19.79
N ILE A 100 -27.57 3.57 19.84
CA ILE A 100 -27.49 2.19 19.36
C ILE A 100 -28.20 1.25 20.34
N GLY A 101 -29.08 0.41 19.81
CA GLY A 101 -29.96 -0.46 20.59
C GLY A 101 -30.11 -1.85 20.00
N GLU A 102 -30.68 -2.74 20.80
CA GLU A 102 -31.00 -4.09 20.36
C GLU A 102 -32.14 -4.10 19.33
N TYR A 103 -31.99 -4.95 18.31
CA TYR A 103 -32.97 -5.17 17.26
C TYR A 103 -32.95 -6.63 16.82
N SER A 104 -34.11 -7.15 16.38
CA SER A 104 -34.28 -8.57 16.04
C SER A 104 -35.08 -8.83 14.76
N GLU A 105 -35.90 -7.89 14.30
CA GLU A 105 -36.80 -8.12 13.17
C GLU A 105 -36.01 -8.31 11.86
N GLY A 106 -36.23 -9.45 11.18
CA GLY A 106 -35.52 -9.81 9.96
C GLY A 106 -34.07 -10.23 10.15
N LEU A 107 -33.61 -10.43 11.40
CA LEU A 107 -32.24 -10.80 11.74
C LEU A 107 -32.15 -12.21 12.35
N PRO A 108 -30.97 -12.87 12.30
CA PRO A 108 -30.83 -14.23 12.84
C PRO A 108 -31.10 -14.34 14.34
N GLU A 109 -30.84 -13.27 15.10
CA GLU A 109 -31.00 -13.22 16.54
C GLU A 109 -31.10 -11.77 17.04
N ASN A 110 -31.62 -11.59 18.26
CA ASN A 110 -31.64 -10.29 18.91
C ASN A 110 -30.22 -9.83 19.27
N GLY A 111 -29.92 -8.55 19.06
CA GLY A 111 -28.65 -7.97 19.46
C GLY A 111 -28.41 -6.60 18.86
N VAL A 112 -27.19 -6.11 19.03
CA VAL A 112 -26.72 -4.86 18.44
C VAL A 112 -26.04 -5.14 17.11
N TRP A 113 -26.46 -4.45 16.05
CA TRP A 113 -26.06 -4.74 14.68
C TRP A 113 -25.57 -3.50 13.94
N LEU A 114 -24.56 -3.71 13.09
CA LEU A 114 -24.26 -2.84 11.97
C LEU A 114 -24.71 -3.50 10.68
N ARG A 115 -25.20 -2.70 9.75
CA ARG A 115 -25.58 -3.10 8.40
C ARG A 115 -24.86 -2.21 7.39
N ALA A 116 -24.15 -2.82 6.45
CA ALA A 116 -23.61 -2.14 5.28
C ALA A 116 -24.43 -2.51 4.04
N CYS A 117 -24.79 -1.49 3.27
CA CYS A 117 -25.57 -1.60 2.04
C CYS A 117 -24.82 -0.88 0.92
N ILE A 118 -24.67 -1.53 -0.25
CA ILE A 118 -24.12 -0.85 -1.43
C ILE A 118 -25.21 0.04 -2.03
N GLU A 119 -24.93 1.34 -2.15
CA GLU A 119 -25.76 2.28 -2.90
C GLU A 119 -25.30 2.42 -4.34
N TYR A 120 -24.00 2.33 -4.56
CA TYR A 120 -23.37 2.37 -5.86
C TYR A 120 -22.23 1.35 -5.91
N ALA A 121 -22.35 0.33 -6.77
CA ALA A 121 -21.38 -0.76 -6.87
C ALA A 121 -20.09 -0.38 -7.63
N GLY A 122 -20.20 0.58 -8.57
CA GLY A 122 -19.16 0.88 -9.55
C GLY A 122 -19.03 -0.20 -10.63
N CYS A 123 -17.93 -0.12 -11.39
CA CYS A 123 -17.60 -1.04 -12.49
C CYS A 123 -16.55 -2.11 -12.13
N GLU A 124 -15.93 -2.02 -10.96
CA GLU A 124 -14.89 -2.96 -10.53
C GLU A 124 -15.46 -4.12 -9.72
N ASP A 125 -14.76 -5.26 -9.68
CA ASP A 125 -15.19 -6.44 -8.93
C ASP A 125 -15.57 -6.14 -7.45
N MET A 126 -16.52 -6.92 -6.93
CA MET A 126 -16.96 -6.85 -5.53
C MET A 126 -15.82 -7.12 -4.55
N PRO A 127 -15.81 -6.49 -3.36
CA PRO A 127 -14.67 -6.57 -2.47
C PRO A 127 -14.56 -8.00 -1.94
N LEU A 128 -13.34 -8.53 -1.90
CA LEU A 128 -13.07 -9.86 -1.34
C LEU A 128 -12.38 -9.68 -0.01
N LEU A 129 -13.04 -10.07 1.07
CA LEU A 129 -12.54 -9.93 2.44
C LEU A 129 -11.99 -11.26 2.94
N SER A 130 -10.91 -11.22 3.71
CA SER A 130 -10.41 -12.35 4.50
C SER A 130 -10.69 -12.20 6.00
N GLY A 131 -11.11 -11.01 6.46
CA GLY A 131 -11.49 -10.81 7.85
C GLY A 131 -11.95 -9.39 8.16
N ILE A 132 -12.67 -9.27 9.28
CA ILE A 132 -13.13 -8.00 9.86
C ILE A 132 -12.81 -8.08 11.34
N TYR A 133 -12.04 -7.13 11.85
CA TYR A 133 -11.52 -7.15 13.22
C TYR A 133 -11.90 -5.87 13.96
N THR A 134 -11.99 -5.96 15.28
CA THR A 134 -12.02 -4.81 16.19
C THR A 134 -10.72 -4.81 17.00
N ASN A 135 -10.36 -3.64 17.55
CA ASN A 135 -9.18 -3.49 18.42
C ASN A 135 -7.84 -3.93 17.79
N ALA A 136 -7.69 -3.83 16.46
CA ALA A 136 -6.39 -4.13 15.86
C ALA A 136 -5.39 -2.99 16.12
N LEU A 137 -4.09 -3.32 16.13
CA LEU A 137 -3.01 -2.36 16.28
C LEU A 137 -1.96 -2.62 15.20
N ALA A 138 -1.45 -1.54 14.61
CA ALA A 138 -0.31 -1.61 13.71
C ALA A 138 0.98 -1.71 14.54
N LEU A 139 1.81 -2.72 14.25
CA LEU A 139 3.06 -2.96 14.96
C LEU A 139 4.24 -2.84 13.99
N THR A 140 5.35 -2.26 14.47
CA THR A 140 6.62 -2.19 13.72
C THR A 140 7.65 -3.07 14.41
N GLN A 141 8.32 -3.93 13.64
CA GLN A 141 9.39 -4.77 14.17
C GLN A 141 10.62 -3.90 14.51
N LYS A 142 10.92 -3.80 15.80
CA LYS A 142 12.16 -3.18 16.30
C LYS A 142 12.60 -3.83 17.61
N THR A 143 13.89 -3.79 17.88
CA THR A 143 14.50 -4.16 19.17
C THR A 143 15.25 -2.94 19.69
N ARG A 144 14.83 -2.39 20.83
CA ARG A 144 15.46 -1.19 21.40
C ARG A 144 16.51 -1.59 22.43
N GLY A 145 17.76 -1.17 22.21
CA GLY A 145 18.83 -1.29 23.20
C GLY A 145 18.84 -0.12 24.18
N CYS A 146 18.49 1.07 23.69
CA CYS A 146 18.38 2.31 24.45
C CYS A 146 17.27 3.20 23.86
N VAL A 147 16.58 3.95 24.70
CA VAL A 147 15.55 4.92 24.30
C VAL A 147 15.66 6.20 25.12
N CYS A 148 15.51 7.35 24.46
CA CYS A 148 15.45 8.65 25.11
C CYS A 148 13.99 9.12 25.18
N THR A 149 13.43 9.18 26.38
CA THR A 149 12.12 9.77 26.64
C THR A 149 12.29 11.23 26.98
N GLU A 150 11.72 12.11 26.16
CA GLU A 150 11.73 13.55 26.35
C GLU A 150 10.42 13.99 27.00
N THR A 151 10.50 14.67 28.14
CA THR A 151 9.34 15.12 28.90
C THR A 151 9.59 16.44 29.61
N ARG A 152 8.58 16.92 30.33
CA ARG A 152 8.66 18.11 31.17
C ARG A 152 8.54 17.75 32.63
N LEU A 153 9.27 18.49 33.45
CA LEU A 153 9.14 18.41 34.90
C LEU A 153 7.77 18.95 35.33
N ASN A 154 7.00 18.14 36.06
CA ASN A 154 5.69 18.52 36.57
C ASN A 154 5.65 18.25 38.09
N GLY A 155 5.51 19.31 38.88
CA GLY A 155 5.49 19.20 40.35
C GLY A 155 6.76 18.58 40.94
N GLY A 156 7.91 18.72 40.27
CA GLY A 156 9.17 18.10 40.67
C GLY A 156 9.33 16.63 40.26
N PHE A 157 8.43 16.10 39.43
CA PHE A 157 8.48 14.73 38.92
C PHE A 157 8.55 14.68 37.40
N ALA A 158 9.16 13.61 36.90
CA ALA A 158 9.13 13.24 35.49
C ALA A 158 8.81 11.76 35.35
N GLU A 159 8.16 11.38 34.25
CA GLU A 159 7.68 10.02 34.04
C GLU A 159 8.08 9.47 32.67
N ALA A 160 8.36 8.17 32.64
CA ALA A 160 8.48 7.38 31.41
C ALA A 160 7.54 6.17 31.50
N ASP A 161 6.67 6.00 30.50
CA ASP A 161 5.77 4.84 30.38
C ASP A 161 6.29 3.91 29.28
N ASP A 162 7.22 3.02 29.63
CA ASP A 162 7.90 2.13 28.70
C ASP A 162 8.42 0.87 29.42
N VAL A 163 8.23 -0.31 28.81
CA VAL A 163 8.73 -1.58 29.35
C VAL A 163 10.25 -1.60 29.51
N LEU A 164 11.00 -0.95 28.61
CA LEU A 164 12.45 -0.81 28.73
C LEU A 164 12.82 0.11 29.89
N ALA A 165 12.03 1.15 30.16
CA ALA A 165 12.23 1.97 31.35
C ALA A 165 11.97 1.16 32.62
N ALA A 166 10.82 0.48 32.73
CA ALA A 166 10.46 -0.26 33.93
C ALA A 166 11.42 -1.41 34.31
N ARG A 167 12.22 -1.92 33.35
CA ARG A 167 13.11 -3.09 33.53
C ARG A 167 14.60 -2.78 33.34
N GLY A 168 14.91 -1.60 32.82
CA GLY A 168 16.25 -1.20 32.41
C GLY A 168 17.00 -0.41 33.48
N GLU A 169 18.08 0.21 33.03
CA GLU A 169 18.84 1.20 33.78
C GLU A 169 18.63 2.58 33.16
N HIS A 170 18.94 3.63 33.92
CA HIS A 170 18.57 5.00 33.57
C HIS A 170 19.76 5.96 33.66
N VAL A 171 19.85 6.86 32.69
CA VAL A 171 20.54 8.15 32.82
C VAL A 171 19.46 9.23 32.71
N VAL A 172 19.42 10.15 33.66
CA VAL A 172 18.48 11.28 33.64
C VAL A 172 19.26 12.56 33.44
N MET A 173 18.80 13.37 32.49
CA MET A 173 19.35 14.70 32.24
C MET A 173 18.27 15.75 32.41
N LEU A 174 18.66 16.90 32.98
CA LEU A 174 17.83 18.08 33.10
C LEU A 174 18.40 19.21 32.25
N ARG A 175 17.53 20.09 31.77
CA ARG A 175 17.92 21.32 31.08
C ARG A 175 17.81 22.51 32.03
N ASP A 176 18.90 23.22 32.23
CA ASP A 176 18.93 24.54 32.88
C ASP A 176 19.12 25.65 31.82
N GLU A 177 19.41 26.87 32.28
CA GLU A 177 19.67 28.02 31.40
C GLU A 177 20.94 27.87 30.55
N HIS A 178 21.86 26.98 30.93
CA HIS A 178 23.13 26.75 30.23
C HIS A 178 23.05 25.53 29.30
N GLY A 179 22.15 24.57 29.55
CA GLY A 179 21.91 23.42 28.67
C GLY A 179 21.58 22.14 29.45
N TRP A 180 21.82 20.99 28.81
CA TRP A 180 21.58 19.68 29.42
C TRP A 180 22.72 19.25 30.36
N TYR A 181 22.38 18.81 31.56
CA TYR A 181 23.34 18.29 32.54
C TYR A 181 22.83 17.01 33.21
N ASP A 182 23.75 16.19 33.72
CA ASP A 182 23.42 14.92 34.36
C ASP A 182 22.78 15.13 35.74
N VAL A 183 21.74 14.35 36.00
CA VAL A 183 21.21 14.17 37.35
C VAL A 183 21.93 13.00 38.01
N PRO A 184 22.76 13.23 39.04
CA PRO A 184 23.42 12.15 39.75
C PRO A 184 22.38 11.37 40.57
N GLU A 185 22.37 10.05 40.41
CA GLU A 185 21.58 9.11 41.22
C GLU A 185 20.11 9.55 41.47
N PRO A 186 19.27 9.65 40.42
CA PRO A 186 17.89 10.07 40.60
C PRO A 186 17.09 9.01 41.37
N GLU A 187 16.31 9.44 42.37
CA GLU A 187 15.36 8.55 43.04
C GLU A 187 14.17 8.27 42.12
N PHE A 188 13.74 7.01 42.03
CA PHE A 188 12.59 6.64 41.22
C PHE A 188 11.76 5.50 41.81
N THR A 189 10.51 5.44 41.39
CA THR A 189 9.58 4.34 41.69
C THR A 189 9.04 3.74 40.39
N VAL A 190 8.69 2.46 40.44
CA VAL A 190 8.16 1.71 39.28
C VAL A 190 6.78 1.15 39.63
N GLU A 191 5.80 1.42 38.77
CA GLU A 191 4.43 0.89 38.84
C GLU A 191 4.00 0.42 37.45
N GLY A 192 3.90 -0.90 37.26
CA GLY A 192 3.63 -1.49 35.94
C GLY A 192 4.72 -1.16 34.92
N SER A 193 4.36 -0.48 33.83
CA SER A 193 5.29 0.05 32.82
C SER A 193 5.77 1.48 33.10
N ARG A 194 5.25 2.13 34.14
CA ARG A 194 5.55 3.53 34.46
C ARG A 194 6.68 3.64 35.47
N VAL A 195 7.65 4.49 35.14
CA VAL A 195 8.75 4.87 36.03
C VAL A 195 8.62 6.35 36.33
N ARG A 196 8.55 6.71 37.61
CA ARG A 196 8.45 8.10 38.08
C ARG A 196 9.74 8.49 38.80
N PHE A 197 10.38 9.56 38.35
CA PHE A 197 11.61 10.12 38.91
C PHE A 197 11.30 11.34 39.77
N GLY A 198 11.84 11.37 41.00
CA GLY A 198 11.82 12.53 41.88
C GLY A 198 13.01 13.45 41.60
N LEU A 199 12.73 14.66 41.13
CA LEU A 199 13.73 15.61 40.64
C LEU A 199 13.60 17.00 41.27
N SER A 200 12.85 17.12 42.38
CA SER A 200 12.53 18.39 43.03
C SER A 200 13.74 19.13 43.60
N GLN A 201 14.83 18.41 43.90
CA GLN A 201 16.09 19.02 44.38
C GLN A 201 16.96 19.63 43.28
N TYR A 202 16.63 19.43 42.00
CA TYR A 202 17.46 19.85 40.87
C TYR A 202 16.87 21.08 40.15
N ALA A 203 17.75 21.94 39.64
CA ALA A 203 17.35 23.13 38.90
C ALA A 203 16.99 22.78 37.46
N ALA A 204 15.80 23.18 36.99
CA ALA A 204 15.41 23.03 35.60
C ALA A 204 14.79 24.34 35.11
N VAL A 205 15.06 24.69 33.85
CA VAL A 205 14.40 25.82 33.20
C VAL A 205 12.95 25.45 32.92
N ASP A 206 12.01 26.34 33.25
CA ASP A 206 10.59 26.17 32.92
C ASP A 206 10.17 27.23 31.89
N ASP A 207 10.55 26.98 30.64
CA ASP A 207 10.30 27.85 29.49
C ASP A 207 9.18 27.33 28.57
N GLY A 208 8.45 26.29 29.00
CA GLY A 208 7.43 25.64 28.17
C GLY A 208 7.95 24.48 27.30
N ALA A 209 9.26 24.36 27.09
CA ALA A 209 9.87 23.31 26.26
C ALA A 209 10.33 22.11 27.09
N VAL A 210 10.77 21.05 26.41
CA VAL A 210 11.32 19.84 27.04
C VAL A 210 12.49 20.23 27.95
N ASN A 211 12.47 19.78 29.20
CA ASN A 211 13.51 20.07 30.19
C ASN A 211 13.97 18.83 30.96
N VAL A 212 13.42 17.64 30.64
CA VAL A 212 13.86 16.35 31.18
C VAL A 212 14.09 15.36 30.03
N ARG A 213 15.22 14.66 30.06
CA ARG A 213 15.51 13.47 29.24
C ARG A 213 15.74 12.28 30.15
N ILE A 214 14.97 11.21 29.93
CA ILE A 214 15.13 9.93 30.60
C ILE A 214 15.64 8.93 29.58
N ILE A 215 16.94 8.62 29.64
CA ILE A 215 17.60 7.64 28.79
C ILE A 215 17.51 6.29 29.49
N SER A 216 16.69 5.39 28.94
CA SER A 216 16.52 4.03 29.48
C SER A 216 17.15 3.00 28.56
N TYR A 217 17.93 2.08 29.10
CA TYR A 217 18.68 1.09 28.33
C TYR A 217 18.69 -0.28 28.99
N SER A 218 18.93 -1.33 28.19
CA SER A 218 19.06 -2.69 28.70
C SER A 218 20.47 -2.93 29.25
N LYS A 219 20.60 -3.84 30.21
CA LYS A 219 21.90 -4.19 30.80
C LYS A 219 22.89 -4.73 29.78
N GLU A 220 22.40 -5.39 28.73
CA GLU A 220 23.21 -5.90 27.63
C GLU A 220 23.76 -4.77 26.74
N PHE A 221 23.09 -3.61 26.72
CA PHE A 221 23.47 -2.46 25.90
C PHE A 221 24.39 -1.47 26.63
N SER A 222 24.43 -1.49 27.97
CA SER A 222 25.17 -0.52 28.81
C SER A 222 26.64 -0.36 28.42
N GLY A 223 27.34 -1.45 28.11
CA GLY A 223 28.75 -1.42 27.71
C GLY A 223 29.03 -0.88 26.30
N LYS A 224 28.00 -0.54 25.52
CA LYS A 224 28.11 -0.13 24.11
C LYS A 224 27.71 1.33 23.87
N MET A 225 27.32 2.07 24.91
CA MET A 225 26.70 3.40 24.77
C MET A 225 27.61 4.58 25.10
N CYS A 226 28.74 4.38 25.78
CA CYS A 226 29.64 5.46 26.21
C CYS A 226 31.01 5.39 25.52
N PHE A 227 31.53 6.53 25.07
CA PHE A 227 32.86 6.65 24.47
C PHE A 227 33.60 7.89 24.98
N SER A 228 34.94 7.86 24.89
CA SER A 228 35.83 8.96 25.27
C SER A 228 36.53 9.53 24.03
N SER A 229 36.43 10.85 23.84
CA SER A 229 37.05 11.56 22.71
C SER A 229 38.45 12.10 23.05
N ASP A 230 39.36 12.08 22.09
CA ASP A 230 40.69 12.72 22.19
C ASP A 230 40.71 14.18 21.68
N GLY A 231 39.59 14.66 21.13
CA GLY A 231 39.44 16.01 20.58
C GLY A 231 39.98 16.21 19.16
N LEU A 232 40.49 15.16 18.50
CA LEU A 232 41.04 15.27 17.15
C LEU A 232 39.94 15.15 16.06
N PRO A 233 40.19 15.68 14.85
CA PRO A 233 39.34 15.47 13.67
C PRO A 233 39.20 13.99 13.27
N CYS A 234 38.09 13.65 12.59
CA CYS A 234 37.83 12.33 12.00
C CYS A 234 37.84 11.14 13.00
N GLN A 235 37.41 11.37 14.24
CA GLN A 235 37.38 10.30 15.24
C GLN A 235 36.34 9.23 14.89
N GLU A 236 36.73 7.97 15.08
CA GLU A 236 35.91 6.79 14.82
C GLU A 236 35.82 5.87 16.03
N PHE A 237 34.59 5.55 16.45
CA PHE A 237 34.32 4.72 17.62
C PHE A 237 33.72 3.38 17.21
N PRO A 238 34.27 2.22 17.64
CA PRO A 238 33.64 0.92 17.45
C PRO A 238 32.23 0.90 18.05
N PHE A 239 31.23 0.60 17.23
CA PHE A 239 29.84 0.49 17.65
C PHE A 239 29.18 -0.69 16.94
N ASP A 240 29.13 -1.81 17.64
CA ASP A 240 28.57 -3.07 17.13
C ASP A 240 27.49 -3.62 18.07
N PRO A 241 26.28 -3.03 18.02
CA PRO A 241 25.12 -3.65 18.65
C PRO A 241 24.71 -4.90 17.85
N ASP A 242 24.23 -5.93 18.54
CA ASP A 242 23.98 -7.27 17.96
C ASP A 242 22.77 -7.29 17.00
N GLY A 243 22.94 -6.71 15.81
CA GLY A 243 21.90 -6.57 14.80
C GLY A 243 22.19 -5.47 13.77
N THR A 244 21.17 -5.08 12.99
CA THR A 244 21.27 -3.94 12.06
C THR A 244 20.70 -2.69 12.72
N VAL A 245 21.48 -1.63 12.80
CA VAL A 245 21.07 -0.35 13.40
C VAL A 245 20.05 0.33 12.50
N LEU A 246 18.91 0.75 13.08
CA LEU A 246 17.97 1.64 12.43
C LEU A 246 18.49 3.07 12.61
N THR A 247 19.24 3.57 11.63
CA THR A 247 19.99 4.83 11.72
C THR A 247 19.10 6.05 11.99
N GLY A 248 17.86 6.05 11.51
CA GLY A 248 16.88 7.12 11.81
C GLY A 248 16.48 7.23 13.29
N ASP A 249 16.69 6.18 14.09
CA ASP A 249 16.43 6.16 15.55
C ASP A 249 17.72 6.38 16.37
N LEU A 250 18.89 6.44 15.73
CA LEU A 250 20.18 6.56 16.39
C LEU A 250 20.41 8.02 16.80
N ARG A 251 20.50 8.28 18.11
CA ARG A 251 20.73 9.62 18.67
C ARG A 251 21.94 9.59 19.60
N ILE A 252 22.80 10.60 19.50
CA ILE A 252 24.03 10.73 20.29
C ILE A 252 24.07 12.12 20.92
N MET A 253 24.51 12.17 22.17
CA MET A 253 24.92 13.41 22.83
C MET A 253 26.41 13.40 23.08
N VAL A 254 27.04 14.57 22.95
CA VAL A 254 28.44 14.80 23.28
C VAL A 254 28.52 15.89 24.34
N ARG A 255 29.24 15.60 25.42
CA ARG A 255 29.46 16.54 26.52
C ARG A 255 30.63 17.46 26.19
N ASP A 256 30.46 18.74 26.50
CA ASP A 256 31.53 19.73 26.46
C ASP A 256 32.73 19.30 27.31
N ARG A 257 33.86 19.96 27.07
CA ARG A 257 35.09 19.73 27.84
C ARG A 257 34.84 19.92 29.34
N ALA A 258 35.52 19.13 30.16
CA ALA A 258 35.37 19.19 31.61
C ALA A 258 35.85 20.51 32.23
N ASP A 259 36.68 21.28 31.52
CA ASP A 259 37.19 22.60 31.92
C ASP A 259 36.29 23.77 31.46
N SER A 260 35.20 23.49 30.72
CA SER A 260 34.16 24.49 30.45
C SER A 260 33.53 24.98 31.75
N GLU A 261 33.15 26.26 31.80
CA GLU A 261 32.50 26.87 32.98
C GLU A 261 31.24 26.10 33.39
N PHE A 262 30.47 25.66 32.40
CA PHE A 262 29.29 24.84 32.54
C PHE A 262 29.34 23.71 31.50
N PRO A 263 29.93 22.53 31.81
CA PRO A 263 29.96 21.43 30.85
C PRO A 263 28.53 20.93 30.58
N ARG A 264 28.10 20.93 29.32
CA ARG A 264 26.74 20.52 28.92
C ARG A 264 26.74 19.44 27.86
N TRP A 265 25.66 18.67 27.83
CA TRP A 265 25.39 17.69 26.80
C TRP A 265 24.76 18.37 25.58
N ASN A 266 25.35 18.11 24.43
CA ASN A 266 24.95 18.67 23.15
C ASN A 266 24.55 17.54 22.22
N GLU A 267 23.37 17.64 21.60
CA GLU A 267 22.91 16.62 20.67
C GLU A 267 23.59 16.76 19.32
N TYR A 268 24.04 15.62 18.78
CA TYR A 268 24.59 15.53 17.44
C TYR A 268 23.56 14.85 16.54
N THR A 269 23.39 15.40 15.34
CA THR A 269 22.40 14.95 14.35
C THR A 269 23.03 13.89 13.45
N PHE A 270 22.31 12.79 13.24
CA PHE A 270 22.74 11.77 12.29
C PHE A 270 22.67 12.30 10.85
N THR A 271 23.74 12.10 10.08
CA THR A 271 23.78 12.28 8.63
C THR A 271 24.31 11.02 7.95
N GLU A 272 23.79 10.74 6.75
CA GLU A 272 24.32 9.64 5.93
C GLU A 272 25.70 9.96 5.34
N ASP A 273 25.99 11.26 5.14
CA ASP A 273 27.24 11.76 4.57
C ASP A 273 27.66 13.04 5.30
N LEU A 274 28.83 13.01 5.91
CA LEU A 274 29.40 14.17 6.63
C LEU A 274 29.78 15.29 5.67
N ALA A 275 30.04 15.02 4.38
CA ALA A 275 30.35 16.05 3.39
C ALA A 275 29.18 17.03 3.12
N LEU A 276 27.98 16.73 3.64
CA LEU A 276 26.82 17.61 3.59
C LEU A 276 26.69 18.52 4.83
N ALA A 277 27.49 18.27 5.87
CA ALA A 277 27.49 19.05 7.11
C ALA A 277 28.46 20.24 7.00
N GLY A 278 28.10 21.37 7.59
CA GLY A 278 28.98 22.53 7.71
C GLY A 278 29.99 22.40 8.85
N GLU A 279 30.96 23.31 8.89
CA GLU A 279 32.07 23.34 9.87
C GLU A 279 31.62 23.34 11.34
N PHE A 280 30.48 23.99 11.64
CA PHE A 280 29.92 24.09 13.00
C PHE A 280 28.74 23.15 13.24
N ASP A 281 28.39 22.30 12.26
CA ASP A 281 27.26 21.41 12.41
C ASP A 281 27.64 20.24 13.32
N ARG A 282 26.87 20.06 14.39
CA ARG A 282 26.99 18.89 15.27
C ARG A 282 26.41 17.68 14.56
N ALA A 283 27.25 17.03 13.78
CA ALA A 283 26.85 15.92 12.92
C ALA A 283 27.72 14.68 13.19
N PHE A 284 27.11 13.52 13.04
CA PHE A 284 27.82 12.25 13.05
C PHE A 284 27.23 11.31 12.00
N SER A 285 28.01 10.34 11.55
CA SER A 285 27.56 9.29 10.64
C SER A 285 27.84 7.90 11.22
N PHE A 286 27.22 6.87 10.64
CA PHE A 286 27.43 5.48 11.02
C PHE A 286 27.86 4.64 9.82
N ASP A 287 29.10 4.16 9.85
CA ASP A 287 29.60 3.21 8.87
C ASP A 287 29.16 1.80 9.27
N GLU A 288 28.05 1.37 8.65
CA GLU A 288 27.46 0.04 8.85
C GLU A 288 28.42 -1.11 8.46
N LYS A 289 29.32 -0.91 7.49
CA LYS A 289 30.27 -1.95 7.06
C LYS A 289 31.42 -2.11 8.05
N ARG A 290 31.93 -0.99 8.56
CA ARG A 290 33.02 -0.98 9.55
C ARG A 290 32.53 -1.12 10.99
N ARG A 291 31.22 -0.98 11.22
CA ARG A 291 30.59 -0.92 12.56
C ARG A 291 31.20 0.20 13.40
N ARG A 292 31.22 1.41 12.84
CA ARG A 292 31.86 2.59 13.45
C ARG A 292 30.91 3.79 13.46
N ILE A 293 30.85 4.49 14.57
CA ILE A 293 30.35 5.88 14.62
C ILE A 293 31.51 6.78 14.19
N VAL A 294 31.24 7.70 13.26
CA VAL A 294 32.26 8.61 12.69
C VAL A 294 31.81 10.05 12.90
N PHE A 295 32.70 10.87 13.44
CA PHE A 295 32.50 12.31 13.62
C PHE A 295 33.21 13.13 12.54
N GLY A 296 32.83 14.40 12.43
CA GLY A 296 33.39 15.34 11.47
C GLY A 296 34.85 15.72 11.74
N ASP A 297 35.37 16.59 10.89
CA ASP A 297 36.76 17.06 10.86
C ASP A 297 36.90 18.57 11.12
N ASN A 298 35.83 19.21 11.57
CA ASN A 298 35.64 20.67 11.67
C ASN A 298 35.57 21.41 10.32
N GLU A 299 35.56 20.72 9.19
CA GLU A 299 35.14 21.27 7.89
C GLU A 299 33.77 20.70 7.50
N ASN A 300 33.60 19.39 7.74
CA ASN A 300 32.45 18.56 7.42
C ASN A 300 31.82 18.02 8.72
N GLY A 301 31.36 18.95 9.58
CA GLY A 301 30.83 18.67 10.91
C GLY A 301 31.85 18.83 12.05
N GLU A 302 31.35 19.18 13.24
CA GLU A 302 32.12 19.39 14.47
C GLU A 302 32.81 18.09 14.94
N ALA A 303 34.11 18.17 15.23
CA ALA A 303 34.82 17.09 15.92
C ALA A 303 34.51 17.13 17.42
N PRO A 304 34.22 15.98 18.07
CA PRO A 304 33.81 15.98 19.46
C PRO A 304 34.96 16.47 20.35
N PRO A 305 34.72 17.35 21.34
CA PRO A 305 35.76 17.84 22.24
C PRO A 305 36.42 16.71 23.02
N VAL A 306 37.66 16.94 23.48
CA VAL A 306 38.37 15.98 24.35
C VAL A 306 37.62 15.76 25.66
N GLY A 307 37.46 14.51 26.07
CA GLY A 307 36.79 14.16 27.32
C GLY A 307 36.74 12.66 27.60
N THR A 308 36.48 12.32 28.85
CA THR A 308 36.26 10.94 29.31
C THR A 308 34.77 10.66 29.40
N ASP A 309 34.32 9.55 28.81
CA ASP A 309 32.91 9.13 28.71
C ASP A 309 31.97 10.26 28.28
N ASN A 310 32.48 11.12 27.39
CA ASN A 310 31.82 12.36 26.97
C ASN A 310 31.00 12.19 25.70
N ILE A 311 30.86 10.97 25.17
CA ILE A 311 29.96 10.66 24.05
C ILE A 311 28.99 9.59 24.53
N LEU A 312 27.70 9.85 24.39
CA LEU A 312 26.62 9.00 24.89
C LEU A 312 25.59 8.70 23.80
N VAL A 313 25.36 7.41 23.51
CA VAL A 313 24.25 6.96 22.68
C VAL A 313 22.98 6.98 23.52
N ILE A 314 22.06 7.90 23.20
CA ILE A 314 20.82 8.11 23.99
C ILE A 314 19.60 7.39 23.39
N SER A 315 19.66 6.98 22.12
CA SER A 315 18.63 6.17 21.47
C SER A 315 19.27 5.24 20.45
N CYS A 316 18.90 3.96 20.46
CA CYS A 316 19.34 2.99 19.47
C CYS A 316 18.31 1.85 19.33
N SER A 317 17.73 1.77 18.13
CA SER A 317 16.86 0.67 17.70
C SER A 317 17.58 -0.22 16.69
N LEU A 318 17.32 -1.51 16.75
CA LEU A 318 17.76 -2.52 15.80
C LEU A 318 16.57 -3.05 15.01
N THR A 319 16.82 -3.35 13.74
CA THR A 319 15.85 -3.98 12.84
C THR A 319 16.37 -5.32 12.31
N LYS A 320 15.45 -6.22 12.00
CA LYS A 320 15.73 -7.47 11.27
C LYS A 320 15.66 -7.27 9.74
N GLY A 321 15.36 -6.07 9.26
CA GLY A 321 15.24 -5.78 7.83
C GLY A 321 14.23 -6.72 7.17
N ALA A 322 14.62 -7.35 6.05
CA ALA A 322 13.74 -8.28 5.35
C ALA A 322 13.43 -9.55 6.16
N ALA A 323 14.29 -9.95 7.11
CA ALA A 323 14.02 -11.08 8.00
C ALA A 323 12.95 -10.78 9.06
N GLY A 324 12.55 -9.52 9.22
CA GLY A 324 11.41 -9.12 10.04
C GLY A 324 10.05 -9.34 9.38
N ASN A 325 10.00 -9.69 8.08
CA ASN A 325 8.75 -9.94 7.36
C ASN A 325 8.23 -11.36 7.65
N LEU A 326 7.60 -11.52 8.81
CA LEU A 326 6.96 -12.76 9.23
C LEU A 326 5.65 -13.01 8.47
N ALA A 327 5.38 -14.26 8.12
CA ALA A 327 4.08 -14.64 7.58
C ALA A 327 2.97 -14.42 8.63
N ALA A 328 1.72 -14.28 8.17
CA ALA A 328 0.56 -14.15 9.05
C ALA A 328 0.52 -15.27 10.12
N GLY A 329 0.11 -14.90 11.33
CA GLY A 329 -0.10 -15.83 12.43
C GLY A 329 1.15 -16.36 13.13
N ASN A 330 2.31 -15.71 13.00
CA ASN A 330 3.56 -16.05 13.70
C ASN A 330 3.78 -15.25 15.01
N LEU A 331 3.01 -14.18 15.23
CA LEU A 331 2.98 -13.49 16.52
C LEU A 331 1.93 -14.16 17.43
N HIS A 332 2.38 -14.64 18.59
CA HIS A 332 1.59 -15.51 19.46
C HIS A 332 1.36 -14.95 20.87
N GLU A 333 2.23 -14.06 21.34
CA GLU A 333 2.21 -13.62 22.73
C GLU A 333 2.65 -12.16 22.87
N ILE A 334 2.15 -11.51 23.91
CA ILE A 334 2.62 -10.22 24.39
C ILE A 334 3.32 -10.47 25.72
N THR A 335 4.61 -10.15 25.77
CA THR A 335 5.39 -10.23 27.01
C THR A 335 5.41 -8.88 27.70
N GLY A 336 5.18 -8.86 29.02
CA GLY A 336 5.29 -7.64 29.83
C GLY A 336 4.04 -6.77 29.92
N ALA A 337 2.91 -7.25 29.41
CA ALA A 337 1.60 -6.71 29.76
C ALA A 337 1.10 -7.32 31.08
N GLU A 338 0.37 -6.55 31.88
CA GLU A 338 -0.31 -7.05 33.10
C GLU A 338 -1.51 -7.94 32.77
N VAL A 339 -2.08 -7.79 31.57
CA VAL A 339 -3.24 -8.54 31.09
C VAL A 339 -2.81 -9.52 30.00
N SER A 340 -3.19 -10.79 30.16
CA SER A 340 -3.06 -11.81 29.10
C SER A 340 -4.25 -11.69 28.14
N CYS A 341 -3.99 -11.36 26.88
CA CYS A 341 -4.98 -11.39 25.81
C CYS A 341 -4.54 -12.33 24.68
N ALA A 342 -5.52 -12.90 23.96
CA ALA A 342 -5.24 -13.67 22.76
C ALA A 342 -4.72 -12.73 21.66
N VAL A 343 -3.60 -13.11 21.05
CA VAL A 343 -2.97 -12.33 19.98
C VAL A 343 -3.25 -13.03 18.65
N GLU A 344 -3.77 -12.27 17.70
CA GLU A 344 -3.90 -12.71 16.33
C GLU A 344 -3.19 -11.75 15.39
N GLN A 345 -2.41 -12.31 14.47
CA GLN A 345 -1.73 -11.58 13.41
C GLN A 345 -2.37 -11.96 12.07
N PRO A 346 -3.44 -11.26 11.64
CA PRO A 346 -4.18 -11.62 10.43
C PRO A 346 -3.39 -11.37 9.14
N LEU A 347 -2.42 -10.45 9.18
CA LEU A 347 -1.63 -10.03 8.05
C LEU A 347 -0.16 -10.44 8.20
N SER A 348 0.49 -10.79 7.10
CA SER A 348 1.95 -10.89 7.06
C SER A 348 2.58 -9.53 7.35
N CYS A 349 3.68 -9.52 8.10
CA CYS A 349 4.50 -8.33 8.24
C CYS A 349 5.12 -7.98 6.88
N CYS A 350 5.20 -6.68 6.59
CA CYS A 350 5.72 -6.17 5.33
C CYS A 350 6.56 -4.91 5.57
N GLY A 351 7.16 -4.38 4.50
CA GLY A 351 7.97 -3.16 4.54
C GLY A 351 9.41 -3.35 5.00
N GLY A 352 9.73 -4.44 5.72
CA GLY A 352 11.09 -4.76 6.13
C GLY A 352 11.99 -4.99 4.91
N ARG A 353 13.07 -4.23 4.78
CA ARG A 353 14.05 -4.35 3.69
C ARG A 353 15.46 -4.14 4.25
N PHE A 354 16.45 -4.73 3.59
CA PHE A 354 17.84 -4.38 3.83
C PHE A 354 18.19 -3.10 3.07
N ARG A 355 19.30 -2.46 3.49
CA ARG A 355 19.84 -1.28 2.80
C ARG A 355 20.01 -1.54 1.31
N GLU A 356 19.66 -0.55 0.49
CA GLU A 356 19.77 -0.66 -0.96
C GLU A 356 21.23 -0.84 -1.38
N THR A 357 21.50 -1.82 -2.25
CA THR A 357 22.84 -2.01 -2.81
C THR A 357 23.10 -1.00 -3.92
N THR A 358 24.35 -0.64 -4.17
CA THR A 358 24.71 0.28 -5.28
C THR A 358 24.20 -0.20 -6.64
N SER A 359 24.20 -1.52 -6.89
CA SER A 359 23.69 -2.09 -8.14
C SER A 359 22.16 -2.04 -8.23
N ALA A 360 21.44 -2.15 -7.11
CA ALA A 360 20.00 -1.91 -7.06
C ALA A 360 19.67 -0.42 -7.26
N ALA A 361 20.40 0.47 -6.60
CA ALA A 361 20.26 1.92 -6.74
C ALA A 361 20.47 2.37 -8.20
N LEU A 362 21.50 1.87 -8.88
CA LEU A 362 21.73 2.18 -10.31
C LEU A 362 20.58 1.69 -11.20
N ARG A 363 20.00 0.52 -10.91
CA ARG A 363 18.83 0.00 -11.65
C ARG A 363 17.61 0.87 -11.41
N ARG A 364 17.34 1.26 -10.15
CA ARG A 364 16.26 2.18 -9.80
C ARG A 364 16.43 3.52 -10.47
N PHE A 365 17.62 4.13 -10.41
CA PHE A 365 17.94 5.38 -11.09
C PHE A 365 17.69 5.32 -12.60
N ARG A 366 18.12 4.24 -13.28
CA ARG A 366 17.84 4.05 -14.72
C ARG A 366 16.34 3.89 -15.02
N ALA A 367 15.61 3.22 -14.14
CA ALA A 367 14.16 3.08 -14.26
C ALA A 367 13.46 4.44 -14.07
N GLU A 368 13.87 5.22 -13.06
CA GLU A 368 13.37 6.58 -12.80
C GLU A 368 13.66 7.53 -13.97
N LEU A 369 14.83 7.46 -14.61
CA LEU A 369 15.13 8.22 -15.83
C LEU A 369 14.21 7.87 -17.01
N SER A 370 13.68 6.64 -17.02
CA SER A 370 12.72 6.19 -18.03
C SER A 370 11.26 6.49 -17.64
N ASP A 371 11.04 6.87 -16.38
CA ASP A 371 9.72 7.15 -15.82
C ASP A 371 9.40 8.65 -15.97
N CYS A 372 9.05 9.04 -17.18
CA CYS A 372 8.60 10.39 -17.46
C CYS A 372 7.25 10.66 -16.76
N GLN A 373 7.27 11.57 -15.78
CA GLN A 373 6.06 12.09 -15.11
C GLN A 373 5.10 12.84 -16.06
N ARG A 374 5.56 13.16 -17.28
CA ARG A 374 4.77 13.83 -18.32
C ARG A 374 4.55 12.89 -19.50
N ALA A 375 3.33 12.87 -20.02
CA ALA A 375 2.96 12.06 -21.17
C ALA A 375 3.19 12.84 -22.48
N VAL A 376 4.14 12.37 -23.29
CA VAL A 376 4.48 12.98 -24.59
C VAL A 376 4.12 12.04 -25.74
N SER A 377 4.48 10.76 -25.64
CA SER A 377 4.13 9.72 -26.61
C SER A 377 2.87 8.95 -26.21
N ALA A 378 2.24 8.26 -27.15
CA ALA A 378 1.09 7.39 -26.87
C ALA A 378 1.40 6.32 -25.81
N GLU A 379 2.64 5.81 -25.78
CA GLU A 379 3.06 4.84 -24.77
C GLU A 379 3.22 5.49 -23.39
N ASP A 380 3.66 6.75 -23.31
CA ASP A 380 3.71 7.49 -22.04
C ASP A 380 2.30 7.74 -21.50
N PHE A 381 1.36 8.12 -22.37
CA PHE A 381 -0.07 8.26 -22.01
C PHE A 381 -0.63 6.96 -21.46
N ARG A 382 -0.35 5.83 -22.13
CA ARG A 382 -0.77 4.50 -21.68
C ARG A 382 -0.16 4.16 -20.31
N LYS A 383 1.16 4.28 -20.15
CA LYS A 383 1.87 3.95 -18.90
C LYS A 383 1.43 4.82 -17.72
N ALA A 384 1.16 6.11 -17.95
CA ALA A 384 0.63 6.99 -16.92
C ALA A 384 -0.80 6.60 -16.54
N ALA A 385 -1.69 6.37 -17.53
CA ALA A 385 -3.08 5.98 -17.26
C ALA A 385 -3.20 4.61 -16.56
N LEU A 386 -2.32 3.65 -16.87
CA LEU A 386 -2.26 2.37 -16.15
C LEU A 386 -1.95 2.52 -14.66
N ARG A 387 -1.32 3.63 -14.26
CA ARG A 387 -0.93 3.94 -12.88
C ARG A 387 -1.90 4.89 -12.18
N THR A 388 -3.10 5.12 -12.75
CA THR A 388 -4.12 5.96 -12.11
C THR A 388 -4.38 5.48 -10.67
N PRO A 389 -4.15 6.33 -9.66
CA PRO A 389 -4.26 5.97 -8.26
C PRO A 389 -5.62 5.37 -7.90
N GLY A 390 -5.62 4.38 -7.03
CA GLY A 390 -6.82 3.75 -6.50
C GLY A 390 -7.57 2.79 -7.44
N LEU A 391 -7.31 2.79 -8.75
CA LEU A 391 -8.06 1.99 -9.74
C LEU A 391 -7.34 0.68 -10.11
N ARG A 392 -8.12 -0.30 -10.59
CA ARG A 392 -7.59 -1.46 -11.34
C ARG A 392 -7.75 -1.26 -12.84
N VAL A 393 -6.75 -0.66 -13.49
CA VAL A 393 -6.74 -0.46 -14.94
C VAL A 393 -6.08 -1.67 -15.60
N ALA A 394 -6.84 -2.47 -16.35
CA ALA A 394 -6.32 -3.66 -17.02
C ALA A 394 -5.45 -3.30 -18.23
N ASP A 395 -5.97 -2.43 -19.10
CA ASP A 395 -5.23 -1.92 -20.24
C ASP A 395 -5.74 -0.55 -20.68
N VAL A 396 -4.91 0.18 -21.42
CA VAL A 396 -5.26 1.48 -22.00
C VAL A 396 -4.70 1.58 -23.41
N ARG A 397 -5.51 2.09 -24.33
CA ARG A 397 -5.05 2.50 -25.66
C ARG A 397 -5.12 4.01 -25.79
N ALA A 398 -3.96 4.66 -25.96
CA ALA A 398 -3.89 6.06 -26.34
C ALA A 398 -3.95 6.20 -27.87
N ILE A 399 -4.90 7.01 -28.35
CA ILE A 399 -5.22 7.17 -29.76
C ILE A 399 -5.15 8.67 -30.10
N PRO A 400 -4.12 9.12 -30.83
CA PRO A 400 -4.03 10.50 -31.27
C PRO A 400 -5.02 10.78 -32.40
N PHE A 401 -5.47 12.03 -32.50
CA PHE A 401 -6.34 12.53 -33.57
C PHE A 401 -7.67 11.76 -33.70
N PHE A 402 -8.21 11.28 -32.58
CA PHE A 402 -9.38 10.42 -32.56
C PHE A 402 -10.39 10.88 -31.52
N ASP A 403 -11.68 10.86 -31.88
CA ASP A 403 -12.80 11.13 -31.00
C ASP A 403 -13.92 10.11 -31.28
N PRO A 404 -14.28 9.24 -30.31
CA PRO A 404 -15.40 8.31 -30.46
C PRO A 404 -16.76 9.00 -30.68
N GLY A 405 -16.94 10.22 -30.19
CA GLY A 405 -18.18 10.98 -30.32
C GLY A 405 -18.35 11.65 -31.69
N ASP A 406 -17.26 11.83 -32.43
CA ASP A 406 -17.25 12.38 -33.79
C ASP A 406 -16.24 11.61 -34.67
N PRO A 407 -16.51 10.33 -35.02
CA PRO A 407 -15.53 9.46 -35.69
C PRO A 407 -15.15 9.91 -37.10
N TYR A 408 -15.91 10.83 -37.70
CA TYR A 408 -15.71 11.35 -39.05
C TYR A 408 -15.11 12.76 -39.05
N ALA A 409 -14.76 13.31 -37.87
CA ALA A 409 -14.10 14.60 -37.79
C ALA A 409 -12.77 14.61 -38.55
N PRO A 410 -12.47 15.68 -39.30
CA PRO A 410 -11.22 15.80 -40.03
C PRO A 410 -10.04 15.88 -39.06
N ALA A 411 -8.90 15.31 -39.46
CA ALA A 411 -7.71 15.21 -38.61
C ALA A 411 -7.18 16.57 -38.16
N GLU A 412 -7.37 17.62 -38.96
CA GLU A 412 -6.98 18.99 -38.63
C GLU A 412 -7.73 19.53 -37.40
N ARG A 413 -9.00 19.14 -37.21
CA ARG A 413 -9.79 19.53 -36.04
C ARG A 413 -9.37 18.76 -34.79
N LEU A 414 -8.90 17.53 -34.95
CA LEU A 414 -8.46 16.66 -33.86
C LEU A 414 -6.95 16.73 -33.61
N CYS A 415 -6.22 17.66 -34.24
CA CYS A 415 -4.76 17.74 -34.25
C CYS A 415 -4.10 17.83 -32.85
N ASN A 416 -4.87 18.17 -31.83
CA ASN A 416 -4.42 18.27 -30.45
C ASN A 416 -5.15 17.29 -29.51
N THR A 417 -6.03 16.44 -30.04
CA THR A 417 -6.86 15.54 -29.24
C THR A 417 -6.21 14.17 -29.11
N VAL A 418 -6.13 13.68 -27.87
CA VAL A 418 -5.75 12.30 -27.56
C VAL A 418 -6.89 11.64 -26.81
N THR A 419 -7.40 10.53 -27.33
CA THR A 419 -8.41 9.72 -26.66
C THR A 419 -7.75 8.50 -26.02
N LEU A 420 -8.03 8.30 -24.73
CA LEU A 420 -7.67 7.11 -23.98
C LEU A 420 -8.89 6.18 -23.94
N ALA A 421 -8.82 5.07 -24.66
CA ALA A 421 -9.76 3.97 -24.46
C ALA A 421 -9.27 3.15 -23.26
N VAL A 422 -10.06 3.13 -22.19
CA VAL A 422 -9.62 2.60 -20.88
C VAL A 422 -10.41 1.35 -20.55
N LEU A 423 -9.72 0.25 -20.31
CA LEU A 423 -10.33 -1.02 -19.89
C LEU A 423 -10.13 -1.22 -18.37
N PRO A 424 -11.21 -1.26 -17.57
CA PRO A 424 -11.11 -1.65 -16.17
C PRO A 424 -10.85 -3.15 -16.06
N TYR A 425 -10.18 -3.57 -15.00
CA TYR A 425 -10.09 -4.99 -14.67
C TYR A 425 -11.37 -5.46 -13.97
N SER A 426 -11.96 -6.51 -14.52
CA SER A 426 -13.02 -7.30 -13.89
C SER A 426 -12.90 -8.77 -14.30
N ARG A 427 -13.42 -9.68 -13.48
CA ARG A 427 -13.58 -11.10 -13.87
C ARG A 427 -14.70 -11.34 -14.87
N GLY A 428 -15.56 -10.35 -15.12
CA GLY A 428 -16.53 -10.42 -16.20
C GLY A 428 -15.86 -10.51 -17.58
N GLU A 429 -16.53 -11.11 -18.55
CA GLU A 429 -15.98 -11.30 -19.90
C GLU A 429 -15.76 -9.99 -20.66
N PHE A 430 -16.64 -8.99 -20.46
CA PHE A 430 -16.62 -7.70 -21.15
C PHE A 430 -16.74 -6.55 -20.15
N PRO A 431 -15.64 -6.16 -19.48
CA PRO A 431 -15.64 -5.08 -18.49
C PRO A 431 -15.97 -3.73 -19.14
N GLU A 432 -16.89 -2.96 -18.56
CA GLU A 432 -17.19 -1.60 -19.03
C GLU A 432 -16.90 -0.59 -17.91
N PRO A 433 -16.10 0.46 -18.18
CA PRO A 433 -15.84 1.49 -17.18
C PRO A 433 -17.08 2.37 -16.99
N ASP A 434 -17.36 2.72 -15.74
CA ASP A 434 -18.36 3.72 -15.41
C ASP A 434 -17.80 5.15 -15.52
N GLU A 435 -18.68 6.15 -15.34
CA GLU A 435 -18.31 7.55 -15.41
C GLU A 435 -17.28 7.97 -14.34
N ARG A 436 -17.35 7.41 -13.13
CA ARG A 436 -16.40 7.73 -12.05
C ARG A 436 -15.01 7.21 -12.39
N PHE A 437 -14.91 6.02 -12.95
CA PHE A 437 -13.67 5.41 -13.41
C PHE A 437 -13.03 6.25 -14.53
N LEU A 438 -13.82 6.61 -15.56
CA LEU A 438 -13.34 7.45 -16.66
C LEU A 438 -12.96 8.87 -16.21
N ALA A 439 -13.67 9.44 -15.24
CA ALA A 439 -13.38 10.74 -14.66
C ALA A 439 -12.10 10.72 -13.82
N ALA A 440 -11.89 9.66 -13.02
CA ALA A 440 -10.67 9.49 -12.22
C ALA A 440 -9.42 9.33 -13.10
N VAL A 441 -9.50 8.54 -14.17
CA VAL A 441 -8.40 8.44 -15.16
C VAL A 441 -8.15 9.78 -15.83
N ARG A 442 -9.21 10.50 -16.23
CA ARG A 442 -9.08 11.84 -16.82
C ARG A 442 -8.40 12.81 -15.86
N ALA A 443 -8.85 12.89 -14.61
CA ALA A 443 -8.29 13.79 -13.60
C ALA A 443 -6.81 13.50 -13.31
N HIS A 444 -6.43 12.22 -13.25
CA HIS A 444 -5.03 11.83 -13.14
C HIS A 444 -4.21 12.29 -14.35
N MET A 445 -4.71 12.03 -15.55
CA MET A 445 -4.00 12.33 -16.79
C MET A 445 -3.94 13.81 -17.14
N GLU A 446 -4.88 14.64 -16.64
CA GLU A 446 -4.80 16.11 -16.71
C GLU A 446 -3.52 16.65 -16.05
N ARG A 447 -3.01 15.99 -15.02
CA ARG A 447 -1.75 16.38 -14.35
C ARG A 447 -0.50 15.97 -15.15
N CYS A 448 -0.64 15.00 -16.06
CA CYS A 448 0.45 14.42 -16.84
C CYS A 448 0.53 14.94 -18.28
N ARG A 449 -0.57 15.49 -18.84
CA ARG A 449 -0.62 15.91 -20.25
C ARG A 449 0.18 17.18 -20.53
N LEU A 450 0.50 17.40 -21.80
CA LEU A 450 1.01 18.68 -22.29
C LEU A 450 -0.11 19.72 -22.37
N LEU A 451 0.24 21.00 -22.16
CA LEU A 451 -0.72 22.11 -22.09
C LEU A 451 -1.63 22.22 -23.33
N THR A 452 -1.08 21.96 -24.51
CA THR A 452 -1.77 22.10 -25.79
C THR A 452 -2.58 20.86 -26.19
N VAL A 453 -2.49 19.77 -25.45
CA VAL A 453 -3.21 18.52 -25.74
C VAL A 453 -4.57 18.53 -25.05
N GLU A 454 -5.64 18.30 -25.80
CA GLU A 454 -6.97 18.00 -25.28
C GLU A 454 -7.09 16.49 -25.01
N LEU A 455 -7.44 16.12 -23.79
CA LEU A 455 -7.57 14.73 -23.39
C LEU A 455 -9.03 14.29 -23.35
N LYS A 456 -9.32 13.13 -23.94
CA LYS A 456 -10.60 12.43 -23.79
C LYS A 456 -10.39 11.02 -23.22
N THR A 457 -11.33 10.57 -22.41
CA THR A 457 -11.43 9.20 -21.91
C THR A 457 -12.69 8.55 -22.47
N SER A 458 -12.61 7.28 -22.86
CA SER A 458 -13.75 6.53 -23.39
C SER A 458 -13.72 5.07 -22.95
N ALA A 459 -14.89 4.44 -22.92
CA ALA A 459 -15.01 2.99 -22.81
C ALA A 459 -14.42 2.29 -24.05
N PRO A 460 -13.95 1.03 -23.92
CA PRO A 460 -13.63 0.19 -25.06
C PRO A 460 -14.91 -0.16 -25.80
N ALA A 461 -14.84 -0.25 -27.13
CA ALA A 461 -15.97 -0.73 -27.90
C ALA A 461 -15.84 -2.23 -28.21
N TYR A 462 -16.76 -3.05 -27.73
CA TYR A 462 -16.75 -4.48 -27.99
C TYR A 462 -17.35 -4.81 -29.36
N VAL A 463 -16.56 -5.40 -30.24
CA VAL A 463 -17.00 -5.80 -31.58
C VAL A 463 -17.17 -7.31 -31.63
N ARG A 464 -18.42 -7.76 -31.64
CA ARG A 464 -18.77 -9.19 -31.73
C ARG A 464 -18.52 -9.72 -33.13
N VAL A 465 -17.75 -10.78 -33.21
CA VAL A 465 -17.40 -11.44 -34.48
C VAL A 465 -18.08 -12.80 -34.53
N ASN A 466 -19.03 -12.93 -35.44
CA ASN A 466 -19.71 -14.20 -35.68
C ASN A 466 -18.84 -15.05 -36.61
N ILE A 467 -18.53 -16.27 -36.17
CA ILE A 467 -17.61 -17.18 -36.84
C ILE A 467 -18.37 -18.44 -37.24
N SER A 468 -18.41 -18.73 -38.54
CA SER A 468 -18.89 -20.00 -39.06
C SER A 468 -17.73 -20.71 -39.76
N ALA A 469 -17.40 -21.92 -39.32
CA ALA A 469 -16.32 -22.70 -39.93
C ALA A 469 -16.71 -24.16 -40.20
N GLU A 470 -16.21 -24.69 -41.31
CA GLU A 470 -16.30 -26.10 -41.65
C GLU A 470 -14.96 -26.76 -41.41
N LEU A 471 -14.93 -27.69 -40.45
CA LEU A 471 -13.73 -28.38 -40.01
C LEU A 471 -13.67 -29.78 -40.63
N ALA A 472 -12.50 -30.17 -41.11
CA ALA A 472 -12.19 -31.56 -41.42
C ALA A 472 -11.57 -32.18 -40.17
N CYS A 473 -12.31 -33.08 -39.52
CA CYS A 473 -11.88 -33.73 -38.30
C CYS A 473 -11.31 -35.12 -38.60
N GLY A 474 -10.29 -35.54 -37.84
CA GLY A 474 -9.79 -36.92 -37.89
C GLY A 474 -10.81 -37.93 -37.36
N SER A 475 -10.43 -39.22 -37.33
CA SER A 475 -11.29 -40.33 -36.89
C SER A 475 -11.58 -40.37 -35.37
N GLY A 476 -11.34 -39.27 -34.65
CA GLY A 476 -11.61 -39.14 -33.21
C GLY A 476 -13.07 -38.78 -32.90
N GLU A 477 -13.38 -38.57 -31.63
CA GLU A 477 -14.68 -38.04 -31.19
C GLU A 477 -14.87 -36.60 -31.69
N VAL A 478 -15.51 -36.46 -32.85
CA VAL A 478 -15.77 -35.19 -33.54
C VAL A 478 -16.43 -34.15 -32.62
N GLY A 479 -17.34 -34.57 -31.75
CA GLY A 479 -18.00 -33.67 -30.79
C GLY A 479 -17.02 -32.99 -29.83
N ARG A 480 -16.05 -33.74 -29.30
CA ARG A 480 -15.03 -33.19 -28.39
C ARG A 480 -14.05 -32.28 -29.13
N VAL A 481 -13.73 -32.57 -30.39
CA VAL A 481 -12.91 -31.69 -31.23
C VAL A 481 -13.62 -30.35 -31.47
N ILE A 482 -14.92 -30.38 -31.73
CA ILE A 482 -15.73 -29.17 -31.90
C ILE A 482 -15.77 -28.35 -30.61
N GLU A 483 -16.03 -28.97 -29.46
CA GLU A 483 -16.07 -28.28 -28.16
C GLU A 483 -14.71 -27.64 -27.82
N ASN A 484 -13.60 -28.37 -28.05
CA ASN A 484 -12.27 -27.83 -27.87
C ASN A 484 -11.96 -26.67 -28.84
N ALA A 485 -12.44 -26.75 -30.08
CA ALA A 485 -12.27 -25.69 -31.07
C ALA A 485 -13.08 -24.43 -30.73
N GLU A 486 -14.30 -24.60 -30.21
CA GLU A 486 -15.11 -23.51 -29.70
C GLU A 486 -14.43 -22.83 -28.50
N LYS A 487 -13.97 -23.62 -27.52
CA LYS A 487 -13.19 -23.11 -26.38
C LYS A 487 -11.94 -22.35 -26.84
N LYS A 488 -11.22 -22.88 -27.84
CA LYS A 488 -10.04 -22.21 -28.42
C LYS A 488 -10.39 -20.86 -29.03
N LEU A 489 -11.52 -20.76 -29.74
CA LEU A 489 -12.01 -19.49 -30.27
C LEU A 489 -12.34 -18.50 -29.14
N HIS A 490 -13.06 -18.92 -28.11
CA HIS A 490 -13.35 -18.06 -26.96
C HIS A 490 -12.06 -17.55 -26.28
N GLU A 491 -11.06 -18.41 -26.09
CA GLU A 491 -9.75 -18.01 -25.57
C GLU A 491 -9.02 -17.02 -26.49
N MET A 492 -9.06 -17.22 -27.81
CA MET A 492 -8.41 -16.35 -28.79
C MET A 492 -9.01 -14.93 -28.83
N PHE A 493 -10.30 -14.80 -28.54
CA PHE A 493 -11.05 -13.54 -28.51
C PHE A 493 -11.31 -13.05 -27.08
N SER A 494 -10.58 -13.57 -26.09
CA SER A 494 -10.63 -13.04 -24.73
C SER A 494 -10.11 -11.60 -24.69
N VAL A 495 -10.72 -10.77 -23.84
CA VAL A 495 -10.35 -9.36 -23.65
C VAL A 495 -8.95 -9.23 -23.07
N TYR A 496 -8.55 -10.18 -22.22
CA TYR A 496 -7.21 -10.25 -21.64
C TYR A 496 -6.35 -11.22 -22.45
N GLY A 497 -5.41 -10.69 -23.22
CA GLY A 497 -4.44 -11.50 -23.95
C GLY A 497 -3.58 -12.34 -23.00
N ALA A 498 -2.94 -13.38 -23.55
CA ALA A 498 -2.06 -14.27 -22.77
C ALA A 498 -0.84 -13.54 -22.16
N ASP A 499 -0.47 -12.38 -22.70
CA ASP A 499 0.56 -11.48 -22.20
C ASP A 499 0.01 -10.41 -21.23
N GLY A 500 -1.27 -10.50 -20.85
CA GLY A 500 -1.97 -9.54 -20.01
C GLY A 500 -2.36 -8.25 -20.72
N ARG A 501 -2.19 -8.15 -22.05
CA ARG A 501 -2.57 -6.98 -22.84
C ARG A 501 -3.86 -7.21 -23.61
N SER A 502 -4.63 -6.14 -23.79
CA SER A 502 -5.83 -6.17 -24.61
C SER A 502 -5.51 -5.81 -26.05
N ARG A 503 -6.18 -6.48 -26.99
CA ARG A 503 -5.95 -6.35 -28.44
C ARG A 503 -6.70 -5.16 -29.05
N PHE A 504 -6.52 -3.99 -28.45
CA PHE A 504 -7.14 -2.75 -28.92
C PHE A 504 -6.80 -2.45 -30.37
N GLY A 505 -7.83 -2.34 -31.21
CA GLY A 505 -7.69 -1.96 -32.63
C GLY A 505 -6.98 -3.00 -33.49
N GLU A 506 -6.70 -4.20 -32.98
CA GLU A 506 -6.01 -5.22 -33.77
C GLU A 506 -6.95 -5.79 -34.84
N PRO A 507 -6.51 -5.83 -36.12
CA PRO A 507 -7.32 -6.39 -37.18
C PRO A 507 -7.42 -7.92 -37.03
N ILE A 508 -8.62 -8.45 -37.26
CA ILE A 508 -8.90 -9.87 -37.17
C ILE A 508 -8.55 -10.50 -38.51
N ARG A 509 -7.45 -11.25 -38.56
CA ARG A 509 -6.98 -11.91 -39.78
C ARG A 509 -7.57 -13.32 -39.89
N GLU A 510 -8.07 -13.66 -41.07
CA GLU A 510 -8.60 -15.01 -41.35
C GLU A 510 -7.53 -16.09 -41.11
N SER A 511 -6.29 -15.82 -41.53
CA SER A 511 -5.17 -16.74 -41.35
C SER A 511 -4.88 -17.05 -39.88
N THR A 512 -5.01 -16.08 -38.97
CA THR A 512 -4.81 -16.28 -37.53
C THR A 512 -5.88 -17.18 -36.95
N VAL A 513 -7.15 -16.98 -37.35
CA VAL A 513 -8.27 -17.82 -36.90
C VAL A 513 -8.13 -19.25 -37.43
N ILE A 514 -7.76 -19.42 -38.70
CA ILE A 514 -7.48 -20.74 -39.30
C ILE A 514 -6.34 -21.43 -38.56
N ALA A 515 -5.22 -20.73 -38.33
CA ALA A 515 -4.08 -21.30 -37.61
C ALA A 515 -4.46 -21.70 -36.18
N GLY A 516 -5.26 -20.89 -35.50
CA GLY A 516 -5.79 -21.19 -34.16
C GLY A 516 -6.66 -22.46 -34.14
N LEU A 517 -7.59 -22.59 -35.10
CA LEU A 517 -8.43 -23.78 -35.24
C LEU A 517 -7.62 -25.03 -35.60
N CYS A 518 -6.63 -24.92 -36.50
CA CYS A 518 -5.74 -26.02 -36.85
C CYS A 518 -4.79 -26.44 -35.70
N SER A 519 -4.59 -25.59 -34.69
CA SER A 519 -3.78 -25.94 -33.50
C SER A 519 -4.52 -26.84 -32.51
N VAL A 520 -5.81 -27.08 -32.72
CA VAL A 520 -6.64 -27.94 -31.87
C VAL A 520 -6.42 -29.40 -32.26
N ASP A 521 -6.05 -30.23 -31.28
CA ASP A 521 -5.85 -31.66 -31.50
C ASP A 521 -7.09 -32.31 -32.13
N GLY A 522 -6.88 -32.96 -33.28
CA GLY A 522 -7.94 -33.64 -34.04
C GLY A 522 -8.52 -32.85 -35.23
N VAL A 523 -8.18 -31.57 -35.37
CA VAL A 523 -8.50 -30.77 -36.58
C VAL A 523 -7.43 -31.01 -37.65
N LEU A 524 -7.82 -31.58 -38.80
CA LEU A 524 -6.91 -31.82 -39.92
C LEU A 524 -6.79 -30.61 -40.85
N ALA A 525 -7.91 -29.92 -41.09
CA ALA A 525 -7.97 -28.72 -41.92
C ALA A 525 -9.24 -27.90 -41.67
N VAL A 526 -9.19 -26.61 -41.99
CA VAL A 526 -10.37 -25.75 -42.09
C VAL A 526 -10.76 -25.62 -43.56
N LYS A 527 -11.87 -26.23 -43.98
CA LYS A 527 -12.32 -26.22 -45.40
C LYS A 527 -12.91 -24.88 -45.78
N ARG A 528 -13.70 -24.27 -44.89
CA ARG A 528 -14.33 -22.97 -45.09
C ARG A 528 -14.34 -22.19 -43.77
N LEU A 529 -14.01 -20.92 -43.82
CA LEU A 529 -14.16 -19.97 -42.72
C LEU A 529 -14.98 -18.77 -43.23
N ARG A 530 -15.97 -18.36 -42.46
CA ARG A 530 -16.72 -17.13 -42.66
C ARG A 530 -16.73 -16.35 -41.37
N MET A 531 -16.31 -15.10 -41.45
CA MET A 531 -16.39 -14.14 -40.34
C MET A 531 -17.29 -12.99 -40.76
N ASN A 532 -18.25 -12.68 -39.89
CA ASN A 532 -19.22 -11.60 -40.06
C ASN A 532 -19.26 -10.72 -38.82
N ILE A 533 -19.41 -9.42 -39.02
CA ILE A 533 -19.56 -8.42 -37.97
C ILE A 533 -20.77 -7.57 -38.33
N ASP A 534 -21.59 -7.25 -37.34
CA ASP A 534 -22.77 -6.41 -37.50
C ASP A 534 -22.51 -5.01 -36.91
N ARG A 535 -21.52 -4.31 -37.48
CA ARG A 535 -21.17 -2.95 -37.06
C ARG A 535 -20.68 -2.09 -38.25
N PRO A 536 -21.23 -0.87 -38.47
CA PRO A 536 -20.91 -0.07 -39.66
C PRO A 536 -19.49 0.52 -39.70
N ASP A 537 -18.86 0.68 -38.55
CA ASP A 537 -17.51 1.26 -38.38
C ASP A 537 -16.38 0.24 -38.66
N CYS A 538 -16.73 -1.03 -38.86
CA CYS A 538 -15.79 -2.10 -39.19
C CYS A 538 -15.67 -2.27 -40.70
N LYS A 539 -14.44 -2.42 -41.20
CA LYS A 539 -14.18 -2.59 -42.65
C LYS A 539 -13.72 -4.01 -42.94
N LYS A 540 -14.46 -4.72 -43.79
CA LYS A 540 -14.02 -6.00 -44.35
C LYS A 540 -12.95 -5.75 -45.40
N THR A 541 -11.80 -6.39 -45.22
CA THR A 541 -10.65 -6.33 -46.12
C THR A 541 -10.48 -7.68 -46.80
N SER A 542 -9.58 -7.77 -47.80
CA SER A 542 -9.28 -9.03 -48.49
C SER A 542 -8.64 -10.10 -47.60
N ALA A 543 -8.10 -9.74 -46.43
CA ALA A 543 -7.39 -10.65 -45.53
C ALA A 543 -8.07 -10.85 -44.16
N GLY A 544 -9.23 -10.24 -43.94
CA GLY A 544 -9.93 -10.27 -42.65
C GLY A 544 -10.73 -9.00 -42.38
N ILE A 545 -10.84 -8.60 -41.10
CA ILE A 545 -11.71 -7.50 -40.67
C ILE A 545 -10.92 -6.48 -39.84
N SER A 546 -10.99 -5.21 -40.25
CA SER A 546 -10.42 -4.08 -39.50
C SER A 546 -11.48 -3.50 -38.57
N ILE A 547 -11.11 -3.32 -37.31
CA ILE A 547 -11.95 -2.71 -36.27
C ILE A 547 -11.42 -1.32 -35.89
N PRO A 548 -12.23 -0.44 -35.25
CA PRO A 548 -11.78 0.85 -34.76
C PRO A 548 -10.65 0.75 -33.73
N PRO A 549 -9.79 1.77 -33.58
CA PRO A 549 -8.62 1.71 -32.70
C PRO A 549 -8.95 1.60 -31.20
N HIS A 550 -10.13 2.04 -30.77
CA HIS A 550 -10.63 1.92 -29.40
C HIS A 550 -11.45 0.65 -29.16
N ALA A 551 -11.57 -0.21 -30.18
CA ALA A 551 -12.38 -1.40 -30.13
C ALA A 551 -11.59 -2.65 -29.77
N ILE A 552 -12.25 -3.62 -29.13
CA ILE A 552 -11.72 -4.95 -28.83
C ILE A 552 -12.63 -5.97 -29.50
N ALA A 553 -12.05 -6.86 -30.29
CA ALA A 553 -12.79 -7.96 -30.91
C ALA A 553 -13.16 -9.01 -29.85
N CYS A 554 -14.43 -9.41 -29.81
CA CYS A 554 -14.90 -10.49 -28.96
C CYS A 554 -15.62 -11.58 -29.76
N CYS A 555 -15.67 -12.78 -29.19
CA CYS A 555 -16.35 -13.90 -29.82
C CYS A 555 -17.87 -13.65 -29.80
N GLY A 556 -18.49 -13.64 -30.98
CA GLY A 556 -19.95 -13.59 -31.13
C GLY A 556 -20.53 -15.00 -31.18
N LYS A 557 -21.45 -15.24 -32.12
CA LYS A 557 -22.00 -16.56 -32.37
C LYS A 557 -20.94 -17.44 -33.07
N VAL A 558 -20.71 -18.64 -32.54
CA VAL A 558 -19.82 -19.64 -33.13
C VAL A 558 -20.65 -20.79 -33.70
N GLU A 559 -20.45 -21.09 -34.98
CA GLU A 559 -21.08 -22.23 -35.67
C GLU A 559 -20.00 -23.09 -36.32
N LEU A 560 -19.67 -24.21 -35.69
CA LEU A 560 -18.68 -25.17 -36.18
C LEU A 560 -19.38 -26.41 -36.70
N ILE A 561 -19.12 -26.76 -37.97
CA ILE A 561 -19.69 -27.95 -38.60
C ILE A 561 -18.55 -28.88 -38.99
N SER A 562 -18.66 -30.15 -38.64
CA SER A 562 -17.73 -31.16 -39.13
C SER A 562 -18.14 -31.62 -40.53
N SER A 563 -17.20 -31.57 -41.45
CA SER A 563 -17.30 -32.32 -42.69
C SER A 563 -16.66 -33.69 -42.49
N GLY A 564 -17.41 -34.76 -42.79
CA GLY A 564 -16.79 -36.06 -43.01
C GLY A 564 -15.76 -35.95 -44.14
N ASN A 565 -14.73 -36.79 -44.06
CA ASN A 565 -13.68 -36.83 -45.08
C ASN A 565 -14.24 -36.96 -46.50
#